data_AF-A0A6P0MVC8-F1
#
_entry.id   AF-A0A6P0MVC8-F1
#
_cell.length_a   1.000
_cell.length_b   1.000
_cell.length_c   1.000
_cell.angle_alpha   90.00
_cell.angle_beta   90.00
_cell.angle_gamma   90.00
#
_symmetry.space_group_name_H-M   'P 1'
#
loop_
_entity.id
_entity.type
_entity.pdbx_description
1 polymer ?
#
loop_
_entity_poly.entity_id
_entity_poly.type
_entity_poly.pdbx_seq_one_letter_code
_entity_poly.pdbx_strand_id
1 'polypeptide(L)' 'SGQSLPQVRAGQDMSLQGYGELKEVDGHHLRFLVRREALTQTVARILAELEVIDLSVTDPPIEEVIGRVFQAGVVE' A
#
# COMPACT_ATOMS: atom_id res chain seq x y z
N SER A 1 -13.97 31.31 12.27
CA SER A 1 -14.23 30.02 12.92
C SER A 1 -14.16 28.91 11.88
N GLY A 2 -12.98 28.36 11.64
CA GLY A 2 -12.78 27.20 10.78
C GLY A 2 -12.16 26.11 11.65
N GLN A 3 -12.94 25.11 12.02
CA GLN A 3 -12.46 23.97 12.79
C GLN A 3 -11.51 23.19 11.88
N SER A 4 -10.21 23.27 12.16
CA SER A 4 -9.21 22.40 11.55
C SER A 4 -9.60 20.95 11.83
N LEU A 5 -9.69 20.15 10.76
CA LEU A 5 -9.90 18.71 10.82
C LEU A 5 -8.97 18.09 11.87
N PRO A 6 -9.43 17.08 12.64
CA PRO A 6 -8.60 16.44 13.65
C PRO A 6 -7.36 15.88 12.95
N GLN A 7 -6.22 16.51 13.23
CA GLN A 7 -4.92 16.02 12.78
C GLN A 7 -4.77 14.62 13.33
N VAL A 8 -4.81 13.62 12.46
CA VAL A 8 -4.45 12.26 12.82
C VAL A 8 -3.10 12.37 13.50
N ARG A 9 -3.09 12.10 14.80
CA ARG A 9 -1.86 12.01 15.57
C ARG A 9 -1.03 11.00 14.81
N ALA A 10 0.06 11.46 14.19
CA ALA A 10 1.06 10.58 13.62
C ALA A 10 1.47 9.63 14.75
N GLY A 11 0.90 8.44 14.74
CA GLY A 11 1.19 7.40 15.70
C GLY A 11 2.65 7.04 15.48
N GLN A 12 3.50 7.51 16.39
CA GLN A 12 4.83 6.97 16.70
C GLN A 12 5.59 6.43 15.50
N ASP A 13 6.22 7.29 14.67
CA ASP A 13 7.26 6.97 13.67
C ASP A 13 7.30 5.50 13.21
N MET A 14 6.17 4.97 12.75
CA MET A 14 6.09 3.57 12.37
C MET A 14 6.64 3.52 10.95
N SER A 15 7.89 3.07 10.81
CA SER A 15 8.53 2.99 9.51
C SER A 15 7.92 1.84 8.69
N LEU A 16 6.79 2.14 8.04
CA LEU A 16 6.04 1.21 7.17
C LEU A 16 6.79 0.89 5.87
N GLN A 17 7.92 1.57 5.63
CA GLN A 17 8.84 1.34 4.51
C GLN A 17 9.39 -0.09 4.50
N GLY A 18 9.32 -0.81 5.63
CA GLY A 18 9.79 -2.20 5.76
C GLY A 18 8.91 -3.28 5.13
N TYR A 19 7.70 -2.94 4.64
CA TYR A 19 6.78 -3.94 4.07
C TYR A 19 6.91 -4.10 2.55
N GLY A 20 7.49 -3.13 1.86
CA GLY A 20 7.68 -3.18 0.41
C GLY A 20 8.07 -1.84 -0.16
N GLU A 21 8.12 -1.74 -1.48
CA GLU A 21 8.36 -0.47 -2.15
C GLU A 21 7.09 0.39 -2.05
N LEU A 22 7.18 1.54 -1.39
CA LEU A 22 6.04 2.47 -1.29
C LEU A 22 5.77 3.09 -2.68
N LYS A 23 4.59 2.80 -3.24
CA LYS A 23 4.15 3.32 -4.54
C LYS A 23 3.30 4.57 -4.43
N GLU A 24 2.48 4.67 -3.38
CA GLU A 24 1.51 5.75 -3.25
C GLU A 24 1.16 6.02 -1.78
N VAL A 25 0.90 7.29 -1.47
CA VAL A 25 0.35 7.75 -0.20
C VAL A 25 -0.80 8.70 -0.50
N ASP A 26 -2.01 8.33 -0.07
CA ASP A 26 -3.20 9.16 -0.16
C ASP A 26 -3.89 9.23 1.21
N GLY A 27 -3.57 10.27 1.98
CA GLY A 27 -4.04 10.45 3.35
C GLY A 27 -3.62 9.28 4.27
N HIS A 28 -4.57 8.39 4.56
CA HIS A 28 -4.35 7.18 5.37
C HIS A 28 -4.27 5.89 4.56
N HIS A 29 -4.35 5.99 3.23
CA HIS A 29 -4.12 4.88 2.32
C HIS A 29 -2.65 4.87 1.87
N LEU A 30 -2.01 3.73 2.08
CA LEU A 30 -0.64 3.47 1.67
C LEU A 30 -0.66 2.29 0.72
N ARG A 31 0.01 2.43 -0.42
CA ARG A 31 0.11 1.34 -1.40
C ARG A 31 1.56 0.87 -1.51
N PHE A 32 1.79 -0.40 -1.22
CA PHE A 32 3.10 -1.03 -1.35
C PHE A 32 3.13 -1.96 -2.56
N LEU A 33 4.20 -1.90 -3.34
CA LEU A 33 4.56 -2.94 -4.28
C LEU A 33 5.45 -3.96 -3.58
N VAL A 34 5.02 -5.22 -3.60
CA VAL A 34 5.73 -6.35 -2.99
C VAL A 34 6.03 -7.38 -4.07
N ARG A 35 7.24 -7.95 -4.03
CA ARG A 35 7.59 -9.08 -4.91
C ARG A 35 6.68 -10.27 -4.62
N ARG A 36 6.28 -11.00 -5.65
CA ARG A 36 5.33 -12.13 -5.52
C ARG A 36 5.82 -13.16 -4.51
N GLU A 37 7.12 -13.46 -4.51
CA GLU A 37 7.74 -14.43 -3.60
C GLU A 37 7.71 -13.98 -2.13
N ALA A 38 7.68 -12.67 -1.88
CA ALA A 38 7.66 -12.09 -0.53
C ALA A 38 6.25 -11.79 -0.02
N LEU A 39 5.22 -11.85 -0.88
CA LEU A 39 3.85 -11.42 -0.57
C LEU A 39 3.31 -12.04 0.72
N THR A 40 3.32 -13.37 0.82
CA THR A 40 2.76 -14.07 1.99
C THR A 40 3.52 -13.73 3.27
N GLN A 41 4.85 -13.63 3.19
CA GLN A 41 5.69 -13.27 4.35
C GLN A 41 5.42 -11.84 4.80
N THR A 42 5.32 -10.89 3.86
CA THR A 42 5.00 -9.50 4.18
C THR A 42 3.62 -9.39 4.82
N VAL A 43 2.60 -10.04 4.28
CA VAL A 43 1.24 -10.00 4.85
C VAL A 43 1.22 -10.59 6.26
N ALA A 44 1.87 -11.75 6.46
CA ALA A 44 1.98 -12.36 7.79
C ALA A 44 2.68 -11.43 8.80
N ARG A 45 3.73 -10.72 8.37
CA ARG A 45 4.44 -9.75 9.20
C ARG A 45 3.54 -8.57 9.57
N ILE A 46 2.78 -8.02 8.62
CA ILE A 46 1.82 -6.93 8.87
C ILE A 46 0.78 -7.36 9.91
N LEU A 47 0.19 -8.55 9.75
CA LEU A 47 -0.80 -9.09 10.68
C LEU A 47 -0.24 -9.37 12.08
N ALA A 48 1.07 -9.60 12.21
CA ALA A 48 1.73 -9.84 13.48
C ALA A 48 2.19 -8.55 14.19
N GLU A 49 2.57 -7.54 13.42
CA GLU A 49 3.11 -6.27 13.94
C GLU A 49 2.03 -5.20 14.15
N LEU A 50 0.93 -5.25 13.39
CA LEU A 50 -0.13 -4.23 13.41
C LEU A 50 -1.47 -4.81 13.89
N GLU A 51 -2.26 -3.97 14.54
CA GLU A 51 -3.65 -4.27 14.84
C GLU A 51 -4.48 -4.14 13.54
N VAL A 52 -4.73 -5.27 12.88
CA VAL A 52 -5.53 -5.33 11.65
C VAL A 52 -6.99 -5.63 11.98
N ILE A 53 -7.86 -4.67 11.68
CA ILE A 53 -9.30 -4.75 11.94
C ILE A 53 -10.01 -5.54 10.83
N ASP A 54 -9.60 -5.36 9.57
CA ASP A 54 -10.16 -6.03 8.39
C ASP A 54 -9.06 -6.33 7.36
N LEU A 55 -9.22 -7.45 6.64
CA LEU A 55 -8.35 -7.85 5.54
C LEU A 55 -9.21 -8.28 4.35
N SER A 56 -9.05 -7.57 3.24
CA SER A 56 -9.71 -7.87 1.97
C SER A 56 -8.67 -8.21 0.89
N VAL A 57 -8.96 -9.23 0.08
CA VAL A 57 -8.16 -9.60 -1.10
C VAL A 57 -8.96 -9.26 -2.35
N THR A 58 -8.43 -8.38 -3.18
CA THR A 58 -9.06 -7.94 -4.42
C THR A 58 -8.06 -8.00 -5.57
N ASP A 59 -8.56 -8.27 -6.77
CA ASP A 59 -7.78 -8.11 -7.99
C ASP A 59 -7.66 -6.62 -8.34
N PRO A 60 -6.52 -6.18 -8.92
CA PRO A 60 -6.38 -4.80 -9.36
C PRO A 60 -7.40 -4.49 -10.48
N PRO A 61 -7.84 -3.23 -10.60
CA PRO A 61 -8.72 -2.82 -11.69
C PRO A 61 -8.04 -3.07 -13.04
N ILE A 62 -8.84 -3.44 -14.05
CA ILE A 62 -8.34 -3.85 -15.36
C ILE A 62 -7.53 -2.73 -16.03
N GLU A 63 -7.93 -1.48 -15.82
CA GLU A 63 -7.27 -0.28 -16.33
C GLU A 63 -5.83 -0.17 -15.84
N GLU A 64 -5.57 -0.59 -14.60
CA GLU A 64 -4.24 -0.56 -14.00
C GLU A 64 -3.34 -1.66 -14.60
N VAL A 65 -3.90 -2.84 -14.86
CA VAL A 65 -3.18 -3.94 -15.53
C VAL A 65 -2.82 -3.54 -16.97
N ILE A 66 -3.79 -2.97 -17.69
CA ILE A 66 -3.59 -2.45 -19.05
C ILE A 66 -2.48 -1.39 -19.06
N GLY A 67 -2.53 -0.42 -18.14
CA GLY A 67 -1.50 0.62 -18.01
C GLY A 67 -0.09 0.05 -17.82
N ARG A 68 0.06 -1.00 -16.98
CA ARG A 68 1.36 -1.68 -16.76
C ARG A 68 1.88 -2.36 -18.02
N VAL A 69 1.01 -3.02 -18.80
CA VAL A 69 1.41 -3.69 -20.05
C VAL A 69 1.88 -2.68 -21.09
N PHE A 70 1.20 -1.54 -21.25
CA PHE A 70 1.62 -0.48 -22.17
C PHE A 70 2.94 0.17 -21.74
N GLN A 71 3.16 0.40 -20.44
CA GLN A 71 4.42 0.93 -19.93
C GLN A 71 5.60 -0.06 -20.13
N ALA A 72 5.35 -1.35 -19.97
CA ALA A 72 6.35 -2.39 -20.23
C ALA A 72 6.58 -2.65 -21.73
N GLY A 73 5.62 -2.28 -22.57
CA GLY A 73 5.56 -2.58 -24.00
C GLY A 73 6.03 -1.47 -24.93
N VAL A 74 6.94 -0.58 -24.51
CA VAL A 74 7.69 0.24 -25.48
C VAL A 74 8.61 -0.71 -26.25
N VAL A 75 8.08 -1.24 -27.34
CA VAL A 75 8.84 -1.91 -28.40
C VAL A 75 9.40 -0.80 -29.27
N GLU A 76 10.74 -0.67 -29.31
CA GLU A 76 11.43 0.13 -30.35
C GLU A 76 11.16 -0.41 -31.75
#